data_AF-A0A413H7L1-F1
#
_entry.id   AF-A0A413H7L1-F1
#
_cell.length_a   1.000
_cell.length_b   1.000
_cell.length_c   1.000
_cell.angle_alpha   90.00
_cell.angle_beta   90.00
_cell.angle_gamma   90.00
#
_symmetry.space_group_name_H-M   'P 1'
#
loop_
_entity.id
_entity.type
_entity.pdbx_description
1 polymer ?
#
loop_
_entity_poly.entity_id
_entity_poly.type
_entity_poly.pdbx_seq_one_letter_code
_entity_poly.pdbx_strand_id
1 'polypeptide(L)'
;MSVIKMYGYEAAQQTEYQTKKWATKEEMQTLSSGDEQRDVILAQGATVAFYEGDKHWETSVSNNVFAFGGTGSGKTASFILPNLLNHHECCYVVTDTKGELLRRTGKGFEEDGYEVTVLDTINPEQSSGYDPLRYVMDVEDIPTTVASIMEGVDPDRRSFRDDPFWDNASDLLLRAIIGILFLLECLAGTFAPDGDPAAPRRYLKMNNVFKLAALIKVTGDGEGRFPLDHLVEQVESKEFLGKYDSANADLYGVEQYRDFRGAADRTLKSILITLNATISRLKTPQLMRVFEKERCASTVSTRASA
;
A
#
# COMPACT_ATOMS: atom_id res chain seq x y z
N MET A 1 37.28 -11.58 30.34
CA MET A 1 35.89 -11.12 30.52
C MET A 1 35.72 -9.86 29.71
N SER A 2 35.07 -9.93 28.55
CA SER A 2 34.70 -8.75 27.76
C SER A 2 33.58 -8.03 28.48
N VAL A 3 33.90 -6.89 29.11
CA VAL A 3 32.92 -6.04 29.78
C VAL A 3 32.19 -5.25 28.70
N ILE A 4 30.90 -5.53 28.52
CA ILE A 4 29.99 -4.67 27.77
C ILE A 4 29.93 -3.33 28.52
N LYS A 5 30.58 -2.29 27.98
CA LYS A 5 30.40 -0.93 28.46
C LYS A 5 29.18 -0.35 27.75
N MET A 6 28.07 -0.20 28.47
CA MET A 6 27.05 0.77 28.06
C MET A 6 27.63 2.16 28.29
N TYR A 7 27.74 2.97 27.23
CA TYR A 7 27.95 4.40 27.40
C TYR A 7 26.69 4.98 28.04
N GLY A 8 26.81 5.47 29.27
CA GLY A 8 25.71 6.11 29.98
C GLY A 8 25.32 7.42 29.30
N TYR A 9 24.00 7.65 29.18
CA TYR A 9 23.37 8.87 28.67
C TYR A 9 23.95 10.17 29.27
N GLU A 10 24.48 10.11 30.49
CA GLU A 10 25.15 11.24 31.17
C GLU A 10 26.42 11.72 30.48
N ALA A 11 27.17 10.85 29.80
CA ALA A 11 28.36 11.26 29.04
C ALA A 11 28.00 12.12 27.82
N ALA A 12 26.84 11.88 27.21
CA ALA A 12 26.34 12.67 26.09
C ALA A 12 25.89 14.07 26.51
N GLN A 13 25.42 14.25 27.76
CA GLN A 13 25.01 15.55 28.30
C GLN A 13 26.18 16.48 28.67
N GLN A 14 27.38 15.94 28.93
CA GLN A 14 28.56 16.74 29.28
C GLN A 14 29.36 17.24 28.06
N THR A 15 29.04 16.75 26.86
CA THR A 15 29.62 17.27 25.63
C THR A 15 29.03 18.65 25.33
N GLU A 16 29.86 19.68 25.47
CA GLU A 16 29.55 21.03 25.00
C GLU A 16 29.11 20.92 23.53
N TYR A 17 27.87 21.31 23.23
CA TYR A 17 27.29 21.21 21.88
C TYR A 17 28.07 22.12 20.93
N GLN A 18 29.17 21.63 20.37
CA GLN A 18 29.98 22.38 19.44
C GLN A 18 29.24 22.51 18.11
N THR A 19 29.02 23.76 17.72
CA THR A 19 28.39 24.15 16.48
C THR A 19 29.16 23.57 15.28
N LYS A 20 28.60 22.50 14.68
CA LYS A 20 28.83 21.96 13.33
C LYS A 20 30.24 22.20 12.74
N LYS A 21 31.16 21.27 12.99
CA LYS A 21 32.30 21.05 12.09
C LYS A 21 31.87 20.21 10.90
N TRP A 22 32.49 20.43 9.73
CA TRP A 22 32.39 19.49 8.62
C TRP A 22 33.08 18.18 9.01
N ALA A 23 32.52 17.04 8.61
CA ALA A 23 33.15 15.75 8.84
C ALA A 23 34.50 15.68 8.11
N THR A 24 35.51 15.09 8.74
CA THR A 24 36.76 14.77 8.06
C THR A 24 36.59 13.54 7.16
N LYS A 25 37.57 13.27 6.29
CA LYS A 25 37.54 12.07 5.44
C LYS A 25 37.53 10.80 6.26
N GLU A 26 38.29 10.77 7.34
CA GLU A 26 38.35 9.64 8.26
C GLU A 26 36.99 9.44 8.95
N GLU A 27 36.34 10.52 9.40
CA GLU A 27 35.00 10.45 10.00
C GLU A 27 33.91 10.01 9.01
N MET A 28 34.03 10.35 7.72
CA MET A 28 33.11 9.82 6.70
C MET A 28 33.38 8.35 6.40
N GLN A 29 34.65 7.93 6.38
CA GLN A 29 35.02 6.53 6.15
C GLN A 29 34.53 5.58 7.25
N THR A 30 34.37 6.05 8.49
CA THR A 30 33.82 5.20 9.57
C THR A 30 32.34 4.87 9.40
N LEU A 31 31.64 5.56 8.49
CA LEU A 31 30.25 5.27 8.13
C LEU A 31 30.14 4.29 6.97
N SER A 32 31.22 4.08 6.21
CA SER A 32 31.27 3.22 5.03
C SER A 32 31.54 1.76 5.41
N SER A 33 31.05 0.82 4.60
CA SER A 33 31.47 -0.59 4.68
C SER A 33 32.90 -0.83 4.17
N GLY A 34 33.50 0.17 3.49
CA GLY A 34 34.74 0.03 2.73
C GLY A 34 34.52 -0.42 1.28
N ASP A 35 33.28 -0.74 0.88
CA ASP A 35 32.89 -1.08 -0.48
C ASP A 35 31.72 -0.19 -0.95
N GLU A 36 31.98 0.72 -1.89
CA GLU A 36 30.96 1.65 -2.40
C GLU A 36 29.78 0.94 -3.09
N GLN A 37 29.94 -0.31 -3.56
CA GLN A 37 28.84 -1.10 -4.13
C GLN A 37 27.87 -1.61 -3.06
N ARG A 38 28.33 -1.67 -1.80
CA ARG A 38 27.57 -2.11 -0.63
C ARG A 38 27.07 -0.95 0.23
N ASP A 39 27.30 0.28 -0.22
CA ASP A 39 26.94 1.49 0.49
C ASP A 39 25.95 2.36 -0.29
N VAL A 40 25.20 3.17 0.44
CA VAL A 40 24.50 4.33 -0.12
C VAL A 40 25.53 5.41 -0.45
N ILE A 41 25.62 5.79 -1.71
CA ILE A 41 26.54 6.82 -2.20
C ILE A 41 25.94 8.20 -1.90
N LEU A 42 26.60 9.00 -1.06
CA LEU A 42 26.16 10.38 -0.75
C LEU A 42 26.87 11.42 -1.60
N ALA A 43 28.19 11.27 -1.73
CA ALA A 43 29.06 12.12 -2.53
C ALA A 43 30.39 11.40 -2.80
N GLN A 44 31.29 12.04 -3.55
CA GLN A 44 32.63 11.50 -3.79
C GLN A 44 33.38 11.29 -2.47
N GLY A 45 33.72 10.02 -2.18
CA GLY A 45 34.43 9.63 -0.95
C GLY A 45 33.59 9.72 0.33
N ALA A 46 32.26 9.79 0.20
CA ALA A 46 31.32 9.81 1.30
C ALA A 46 30.17 8.84 1.01
N THR A 47 30.16 7.72 1.72
CA THR A 47 29.18 6.64 1.58
C THR A 47 28.75 6.15 2.96
N VAL A 48 27.60 5.48 3.02
CA VAL A 48 27.06 4.93 4.27
C VAL A 48 26.71 3.47 4.06
N ALA A 49 27.20 2.59 4.95
CA ALA A 49 26.93 1.15 4.92
C ALA A 49 25.43 0.85 4.79
N PHE A 50 25.05 0.16 3.71
CA PHE A 50 23.65 -0.16 3.46
C PHE A 50 23.21 -1.38 4.27
N TYR A 51 23.99 -2.45 4.23
CA TYR A 51 23.67 -3.72 4.89
C TYR A 51 24.00 -3.70 6.38
N GLU A 52 23.11 -4.25 7.21
CA GLU A 52 23.31 -4.30 8.67
C GLU A 52 24.59 -5.04 9.10
N GLY A 53 25.02 -6.06 8.34
CA GLY A 53 26.26 -6.79 8.62
C GLY A 53 27.53 -5.95 8.48
N ASP A 54 27.46 -4.87 7.71
CA ASP A 54 28.59 -3.97 7.46
C ASP A 54 28.59 -2.75 8.40
N LYS A 55 27.52 -2.56 9.20
CA LYS A 55 27.39 -1.43 10.11
C LYS A 55 28.09 -1.69 11.44
N HIS A 56 28.93 -0.74 11.86
CA HIS A 56 29.48 -0.73 13.21
C HIS A 56 28.51 -0.07 14.19
N TRP A 57 28.22 -0.73 15.32
CA TRP A 57 27.24 -0.22 16.29
C TRP A 57 27.57 1.18 16.84
N GLU A 58 28.85 1.57 16.92
CA GLU A 58 29.29 2.89 17.40
C GLU A 58 29.05 4.01 16.38
N THR A 59 29.02 3.68 15.09
CA THR A 59 28.95 4.64 13.98
C THR A 59 27.74 4.45 13.08
N SER A 60 26.88 3.48 13.40
CA SER A 60 25.67 3.17 12.65
C SER A 60 24.71 4.34 12.65
N VAL A 61 24.24 4.71 11.46
CA VAL A 61 23.27 5.77 11.23
C VAL A 61 22.08 5.26 10.42
N SER A 62 21.00 6.03 10.42
CA SER A 62 19.87 5.75 9.55
C SER A 62 20.26 5.93 8.08
N ASN A 63 19.80 5.01 7.23
CA ASN A 63 20.01 5.07 5.77
C ASN A 63 19.04 6.06 5.09
N ASN A 64 18.20 6.77 5.84
CA ASN A 64 17.30 7.78 5.29
C ASN A 64 18.09 9.02 4.86
N VAL A 65 18.11 9.30 3.55
CA VAL A 65 18.82 10.45 2.98
C VAL A 65 17.83 11.50 2.49
N PHE A 66 18.02 12.75 2.94
CA PHE A 66 17.30 13.91 2.42
C PHE A 66 18.23 14.75 1.55
N ALA A 67 18.01 14.72 0.23
CA ALA A 67 18.79 15.48 -0.74
C ALA A 67 18.02 16.72 -1.23
N PHE A 68 18.60 17.91 -1.04
CA PHE A 68 18.03 19.17 -1.51
C PHE A 68 18.94 19.86 -2.54
N GLY A 69 18.34 20.57 -3.48
CA GLY A 69 19.07 21.31 -4.51
C GLY A 69 18.11 21.95 -5.51
N GLY A 70 18.53 23.04 -6.14
CA GLY A 70 17.72 23.73 -7.16
C GLY A 70 17.47 22.87 -8.41
N THR A 71 16.58 23.34 -9.29
CA THR A 71 16.45 22.75 -10.64
C THR A 71 17.79 22.83 -11.37
N GLY A 72 18.19 21.76 -12.04
CA GLY A 72 19.47 21.70 -12.76
C GLY A 72 20.71 21.44 -11.89
N SER A 73 20.57 21.29 -10.56
CA SER A 73 21.71 21.06 -9.65
C SER A 73 22.31 19.65 -9.72
N GLY A 74 21.86 18.79 -10.64
CA GLY A 74 22.39 17.44 -10.80
C GLY A 74 21.83 16.37 -9.85
N LYS A 75 20.79 16.62 -9.04
CA LYS A 75 20.22 15.62 -8.08
C LYS A 75 20.04 14.22 -8.69
N THR A 76 19.45 14.16 -9.88
CA THR A 76 19.21 12.91 -10.59
C THR A 76 20.52 12.24 -11.02
N ALA A 77 21.44 13.00 -11.62
CA ALA A 77 22.68 12.46 -12.18
C ALA A 77 23.74 12.12 -11.12
N SER A 78 23.81 12.88 -10.04
CA SER A 78 24.87 12.78 -9.04
C SER A 78 24.51 11.95 -7.81
N PHE A 79 23.22 11.74 -7.52
CA PHE A 79 22.77 10.98 -6.35
C PHE A 79 21.85 9.81 -6.74
N ILE A 80 20.75 10.09 -7.47
CA ILE A 80 19.74 9.05 -7.76
C ILE A 80 20.30 7.96 -8.69
N LEU A 81 20.85 8.34 -9.85
CA LEU A 81 21.35 7.36 -10.82
C LEU A 81 22.49 6.49 -10.28
N PRO A 82 23.52 7.02 -9.59
CA PRO A 82 24.55 6.18 -9.00
C PRO A 82 23.99 5.12 -8.02
N ASN A 83 23.10 5.53 -7.11
CA ASN A 83 22.50 4.59 -6.15
C ASN A 83 21.56 3.57 -6.81
N LEU A 84 20.89 3.92 -7.90
CA LEU A 84 20.10 2.95 -8.67
C LEU A 84 21.01 1.95 -9.40
N LEU A 85 22.12 2.41 -9.98
CA LEU A 85 23.05 1.55 -10.72
C LEU A 85 23.88 0.62 -9.83
N ASN A 86 23.90 0.84 -8.51
CA ASN A 86 24.54 -0.07 -7.56
C ASN A 86 23.77 -1.39 -7.40
N HIS A 87 22.48 -1.45 -7.75
CA HIS A 87 21.62 -2.64 -7.64
C HIS A 87 21.78 -3.42 -6.32
N HIS A 88 21.75 -2.72 -5.17
CA HIS A 88 21.73 -3.35 -3.85
C HIS A 88 20.62 -4.41 -3.78
N GLU A 89 20.90 -5.56 -3.15
CA GLU A 89 19.98 -6.70 -3.04
C GLU A 89 18.76 -6.37 -2.15
N CYS A 90 17.85 -5.53 -2.66
CA CYS A 90 16.66 -5.05 -1.96
C CYS A 90 15.53 -4.70 -2.93
N CYS A 91 14.34 -4.48 -2.39
CA CYS A 91 13.20 -4.03 -3.20
C CYS A 91 13.30 -2.52 -3.46
N TYR A 92 13.16 -2.12 -4.72
CA TYR A 92 13.15 -0.72 -5.13
C TYR A 92 11.73 -0.23 -5.41
N VAL A 93 11.36 0.90 -4.82
CA VAL A 93 10.17 1.67 -5.19
C VAL A 93 10.62 3.07 -5.60
N VAL A 94 10.49 3.37 -6.89
CA VAL A 94 11.05 4.59 -7.49
C VAL A 94 9.94 5.45 -8.08
N THR A 95 9.88 6.71 -7.67
CA THR A 95 8.96 7.70 -8.25
C THR A 95 9.61 8.41 -9.44
N ASP A 96 9.25 8.00 -10.66
CA ASP A 96 9.82 8.53 -11.89
C ASP A 96 8.86 9.46 -12.64
N THR A 97 8.87 10.73 -12.28
CA THR A 97 8.00 11.75 -12.87
C THR A 97 8.24 12.04 -14.37
N LYS A 98 9.37 11.59 -14.94
CA LYS A 98 9.76 11.86 -16.35
C LYS A 98 9.96 10.60 -17.19
N GLY A 99 9.80 9.42 -16.58
CA GLY A 99 10.16 8.13 -17.17
C GLY A 99 11.65 8.00 -17.49
N GLU A 100 12.50 8.91 -16.99
CA GLU A 100 13.93 8.94 -17.34
C GLU A 100 14.72 7.86 -16.60
N LEU A 101 14.36 7.60 -15.33
CA LEU A 101 15.04 6.60 -14.52
C LEU A 101 14.79 5.22 -15.10
N LEU A 102 13.52 4.86 -15.35
CA LEU A 102 13.16 3.57 -15.94
C LEU A 102 13.87 3.35 -17.29
N ARG A 103 13.88 4.36 -18.18
CA ARG A 103 14.55 4.25 -19.48
C ARG A 103 16.08 4.05 -19.36
N ARG A 104 16.70 4.59 -18.32
CA ARG A 104 18.16 4.53 -18.14
C ARG A 104 18.60 3.30 -17.35
N THR A 105 17.83 2.85 -16.37
CA THR A 105 18.25 1.81 -15.42
C THR A 105 17.44 0.52 -15.52
N GLY A 106 16.22 0.56 -16.08
CA GLY A 106 15.29 -0.58 -16.04
C GLY A 106 15.84 -1.88 -16.64
N LYS A 107 16.51 -1.80 -17.79
CA LYS A 107 17.14 -2.97 -18.42
C LYS A 107 18.26 -3.56 -17.59
N GLY A 108 19.01 -2.73 -16.85
CA GLY A 108 20.05 -3.19 -15.93
C GLY A 108 19.45 -3.98 -14.76
N PHE A 109 18.35 -3.51 -14.19
CA PHE A 109 17.61 -4.25 -13.17
C PHE A 109 17.08 -5.59 -13.71
N GLU A 110 16.52 -5.64 -14.93
CA GLU A 110 16.08 -6.90 -15.55
C GLU A 110 17.25 -7.88 -15.77
N GLU A 111 18.41 -7.39 -16.23
CA GLU A 111 19.62 -8.20 -16.45
C GLU A 111 20.18 -8.78 -15.15
N ASP A 112 20.04 -8.06 -14.03
CA ASP A 112 20.43 -8.52 -12.69
C ASP A 112 19.35 -9.35 -11.99
N GLY A 113 18.27 -9.69 -12.71
CA GLY A 113 17.25 -10.64 -12.26
C GLY A 113 16.08 -10.03 -11.47
N TYR A 114 15.94 -8.71 -11.43
CA TYR A 114 14.80 -8.05 -10.81
C TYR A 114 13.54 -8.14 -11.68
N GLU A 115 12.39 -8.31 -11.04
CA GLU A 115 11.09 -8.11 -11.69
C GLU A 115 10.76 -6.61 -11.75
N VAL A 116 10.97 -6.00 -12.91
CA VAL A 116 10.69 -4.58 -13.12
C VAL A 116 9.22 -4.37 -13.50
N THR A 117 8.48 -3.70 -12.63
CA THR A 117 7.05 -3.44 -12.83
C THR A 117 6.74 -1.95 -12.76
N VAL A 118 5.80 -1.48 -13.59
CA VAL A 118 5.53 -0.05 -13.77
C VAL A 118 4.07 0.27 -13.46
N LEU A 119 3.85 1.16 -12.50
CA LEU A 119 2.56 1.80 -12.27
C LEU A 119 2.53 3.17 -12.96
N ASP A 120 2.12 3.19 -14.24
CA ASP A 120 2.01 4.43 -15.02
C ASP A 120 0.67 5.13 -14.76
N THR A 121 0.74 6.30 -14.13
CA THR A 121 -0.42 7.15 -13.82
C THR A 121 -0.78 8.13 -14.94
N ILE A 122 0.09 8.30 -15.94
CA ILE A 122 -0.13 9.14 -17.13
C ILE A 122 -0.76 8.31 -18.25
N ASN A 123 -0.22 7.12 -18.52
CA ASN A 123 -0.74 6.15 -19.48
C ASN A 123 -1.12 4.82 -18.81
N PRO A 124 -2.28 4.76 -18.12
CA PRO A 124 -2.74 3.55 -17.43
C PRO A 124 -2.82 2.29 -18.29
N GLU A 125 -2.93 2.43 -19.61
CA GLU A 125 -2.94 1.28 -20.54
C GLU A 125 -1.60 0.54 -20.60
N GLN A 126 -0.49 1.25 -20.40
CA GLN A 126 0.87 0.72 -20.36
C GLN A 126 1.31 0.29 -18.96
N SER A 127 0.51 0.63 -17.93
CA SER A 127 0.72 0.20 -16.56
C SER A 127 0.52 -1.32 -16.42
N SER A 128 1.32 -1.93 -15.54
CA SER A 128 1.17 -3.33 -15.15
C SER A 128 -0.10 -3.59 -14.33
N GLY A 129 -0.77 -2.55 -13.85
CA GLY A 129 -2.01 -2.68 -13.09
C GLY A 129 -1.77 -2.90 -11.59
N TYR A 130 -2.69 -2.36 -10.79
CA TYR A 130 -2.63 -2.36 -9.34
C TYR A 130 -4.06 -2.36 -8.80
N ASP A 131 -4.47 -3.41 -8.09
CA ASP A 131 -5.71 -3.42 -7.30
C ASP A 131 -5.33 -3.41 -5.81
N PRO A 132 -5.71 -2.38 -5.03
CA PRO A 132 -5.40 -2.34 -3.60
C PRO A 132 -6.02 -3.50 -2.81
N LEU A 133 -7.12 -4.09 -3.30
CA LEU A 133 -7.77 -5.21 -2.59
C LEU A 133 -7.03 -6.53 -2.76
N ARG A 134 -6.02 -6.60 -3.64
CA ARG A 134 -5.13 -7.77 -3.77
C ARG A 134 -4.46 -8.12 -2.45
N TYR A 135 -4.12 -7.11 -1.66
CA TYR A 135 -3.34 -7.21 -0.42
C TYR A 135 -4.20 -7.39 0.83
N VAL A 136 -5.53 -7.46 0.68
CA VAL A 136 -6.42 -7.84 1.79
C VAL A 136 -6.37 -9.37 1.89
N MET A 137 -5.63 -9.86 2.89
CA MET A 137 -5.39 -11.27 3.13
C MET A 137 -6.23 -11.80 4.29
N ASP A 138 -6.57 -10.93 5.23
CA ASP A 138 -7.46 -11.23 6.34
C ASP A 138 -8.47 -10.08 6.60
N VAL A 139 -9.30 -10.27 7.63
CA VAL A 139 -10.32 -9.30 8.03
C VAL A 139 -9.70 -8.05 8.66
N GLU A 140 -8.54 -8.16 9.31
CA GLU A 140 -7.84 -7.05 9.96
C GLU A 140 -7.22 -6.08 8.93
N ASP A 141 -6.92 -6.56 7.72
CA ASP A 141 -6.47 -5.73 6.61
C ASP A 141 -7.56 -4.78 6.07
N ILE A 142 -8.85 -5.11 6.27
CA ILE A 142 -9.96 -4.37 5.66
C ILE A 142 -10.00 -2.91 6.15
N PRO A 143 -10.01 -2.60 7.46
CA PRO A 143 -10.00 -1.22 7.95
C PRO A 143 -8.78 -0.41 7.45
N THR A 144 -7.60 -1.02 7.45
CA THR A 144 -6.34 -0.37 7.02
C THR A 144 -6.37 -0.05 5.52
N THR A 145 -6.90 -0.99 4.71
CA THR A 145 -7.05 -0.80 3.27
C THR A 145 -8.09 0.28 2.94
N VAL A 146 -9.21 0.30 3.66
CA VAL A 146 -10.25 1.34 3.51
C VAL A 146 -9.70 2.72 3.84
N ALA A 147 -9.02 2.87 4.97
CA ALA A 147 -8.40 4.13 5.36
C ALA A 147 -7.43 4.63 4.27
N SER A 148 -6.59 3.73 3.74
CA SER A 148 -5.64 4.03 2.66
C SER A 148 -6.33 4.47 1.37
N ILE A 149 -7.45 3.83 0.99
CA ILE A 149 -8.23 4.21 -0.19
C ILE A 149 -8.86 5.60 0.01
N MET A 150 -9.47 5.85 1.17
CA MET A 150 -10.12 7.13 1.45
C MET A 150 -9.11 8.29 1.47
N GLU A 151 -7.96 8.09 2.11
CA GLU A 151 -6.87 9.07 2.12
C GLU A 151 -6.32 9.31 0.71
N GLY A 152 -6.12 8.26 -0.10
CA GLY A 152 -5.64 8.41 -1.47
C GLY A 152 -6.59 9.18 -2.39
N VAL A 153 -7.90 9.11 -2.15
CA VAL A 153 -8.92 9.78 -2.95
C VAL A 153 -9.13 11.25 -2.55
N ASP A 154 -8.98 11.56 -1.26
CA ASP A 154 -9.08 12.91 -0.72
C ASP A 154 -7.99 13.20 0.33
N PRO A 155 -6.72 13.37 -0.10
CA PRO A 155 -5.58 13.50 0.80
C PRO A 155 -5.62 14.74 1.69
N ASP A 156 -6.30 15.80 1.25
CA ASP A 156 -6.46 17.03 2.03
C ASP A 156 -7.71 17.02 2.93
N ARG A 157 -8.46 15.89 2.93
CA ARG A 157 -9.80 15.73 3.50
C ARG A 157 -10.69 16.92 3.18
N ARG A 158 -10.56 17.45 1.96
CA ARG A 158 -11.22 18.71 1.54
C ARG A 158 -12.74 18.56 1.52
N SER A 159 -13.23 17.34 1.40
CA SER A 159 -14.65 17.06 1.19
C SER A 159 -15.48 17.17 2.49
N PHE A 160 -14.89 17.01 3.68
CA PHE A 160 -15.65 16.84 4.94
C PHE A 160 -15.04 17.47 6.21
N ARG A 161 -14.20 18.52 6.09
CA ARG A 161 -13.47 19.10 7.25
C ARG A 161 -14.30 19.49 8.47
N ASP A 162 -15.60 19.74 8.30
CA ASP A 162 -16.45 20.29 9.36
C ASP A 162 -17.37 19.25 10.04
N ASP A 163 -17.53 18.04 9.49
CA ASP A 163 -18.41 17.02 10.09
C ASP A 163 -17.86 15.57 9.91
N PRO A 164 -17.33 14.96 10.99
CA PRO A 164 -16.74 13.61 10.93
C PRO A 164 -17.77 12.51 10.67
N PHE A 165 -19.08 12.80 10.78
CA PHE A 165 -20.12 11.83 10.49
C PHE A 165 -20.01 11.26 9.08
N TRP A 166 -19.77 12.11 8.07
CA TRP A 166 -19.75 11.70 6.67
C TRP A 166 -18.56 10.81 6.32
N ASP A 167 -17.40 11.11 6.90
CA ASP A 167 -16.21 10.29 6.77
C ASP A 167 -16.42 8.92 7.41
N ASN A 168 -16.87 8.89 8.67
CA ASN A 168 -17.09 7.64 9.41
C ASN A 168 -18.17 6.76 8.76
N ALA A 169 -19.24 7.37 8.25
CA ALA A 169 -20.31 6.63 7.58
C ALA A 169 -19.88 6.09 6.21
N SER A 170 -19.05 6.84 5.47
CA SER A 170 -18.48 6.37 4.21
C SER A 170 -17.48 5.23 4.43
N ASP A 171 -16.65 5.35 5.46
CA ASP A 171 -15.73 4.31 5.94
C ASP A 171 -16.49 3.02 6.30
N LEU A 172 -17.53 3.11 7.13
CA LEU A 172 -18.40 1.99 7.51
C LEU A 172 -18.98 1.27 6.28
N LEU A 173 -19.57 2.02 5.35
CA LEU A 173 -20.18 1.44 4.15
C LEU A 173 -19.12 0.78 3.24
N LEU A 174 -17.95 1.40 3.10
CA LEU A 174 -16.88 0.85 2.27
C LEU A 174 -16.29 -0.43 2.89
N ARG A 175 -16.11 -0.48 4.22
CA ARG A 175 -15.73 -1.71 4.95
C ARG A 175 -16.77 -2.81 4.78
N ALA A 176 -18.05 -2.48 4.86
CA ALA A 176 -19.12 -3.44 4.62
C ALA A 176 -19.04 -4.08 3.22
N ILE A 177 -18.90 -3.25 2.18
CA ILE A 177 -18.82 -3.74 0.80
C ILE A 177 -17.57 -4.60 0.59
N ILE A 178 -16.40 -4.14 1.05
CA ILE A 178 -15.15 -4.90 0.91
C ILE A 178 -15.20 -6.20 1.72
N GLY A 179 -15.75 -6.18 2.94
CA GLY A 179 -15.91 -7.36 3.76
C GLY A 179 -16.86 -8.41 3.16
N ILE A 180 -17.93 -7.98 2.49
CA ILE A 180 -18.80 -8.91 1.73
C ILE A 180 -18.04 -9.55 0.57
N LEU A 181 -17.22 -8.77 -0.16
CA LEU A 181 -16.37 -9.32 -1.24
C LEU A 181 -15.30 -10.27 -0.71
N PHE A 182 -14.71 -9.96 0.45
CA PHE A 182 -13.73 -10.80 1.13
C PHE A 182 -14.35 -12.13 1.55
N LEU A 183 -15.54 -12.10 2.16
CA LEU A 183 -16.30 -13.32 2.49
C LEU A 183 -16.53 -14.19 1.24
N LEU A 184 -16.96 -13.60 0.12
CA LEU A 184 -17.13 -14.33 -1.13
C LEU A 184 -15.81 -14.91 -1.67
N GLU A 185 -14.69 -14.20 -1.49
CA GLU A 185 -13.35 -14.68 -1.86
C GLU A 185 -12.93 -15.90 -1.04
N CYS A 186 -13.24 -15.91 0.26
CA CYS A 186 -13.00 -17.04 1.17
C CYS A 186 -13.92 -18.24 0.91
N LEU A 187 -15.17 -18.01 0.50
CA LEU A 187 -16.12 -19.09 0.28
C LEU A 187 -15.94 -19.77 -1.09
N ALA A 188 -15.74 -18.99 -2.16
CA ALA A 188 -15.81 -19.48 -3.54
C ALA A 188 -14.74 -18.89 -4.48
N GLY A 189 -13.80 -18.12 -3.93
CA GLY A 189 -12.73 -17.45 -4.67
C GLY A 189 -11.36 -18.11 -4.49
N THR A 190 -10.32 -17.30 -4.56
CA THR A 190 -8.92 -17.76 -4.46
C THR A 190 -8.53 -18.20 -3.06
N PHE A 191 -9.28 -17.81 -2.03
CA PHE A 191 -9.08 -18.21 -0.64
C PHE A 191 -9.95 -19.39 -0.21
N ALA A 192 -10.77 -19.94 -1.12
CA ALA A 192 -11.49 -21.17 -0.86
C ALA A 192 -10.52 -22.33 -0.60
N PRO A 193 -10.94 -23.42 0.08
CA PRO A 193 -10.08 -24.56 0.40
C PRO A 193 -9.41 -25.21 -0.81
N ASP A 194 -10.04 -25.13 -1.98
CA ASP A 194 -9.54 -25.62 -3.27
C ASP A 194 -8.99 -24.52 -4.18
N GLY A 195 -8.97 -23.28 -3.71
CA GLY A 195 -8.46 -22.11 -4.41
C GLY A 195 -6.93 -22.01 -4.39
N ASP A 196 -6.38 -21.25 -5.34
CA ASP A 196 -4.97 -20.84 -5.34
C ASP A 196 -4.87 -19.40 -4.81
N PRO A 197 -4.33 -19.18 -3.59
CA PRO A 197 -4.18 -17.83 -3.02
C PRO A 197 -3.30 -16.90 -3.85
N ALA A 198 -2.41 -17.46 -4.70
CA ALA A 198 -1.55 -16.72 -5.60
C ALA A 198 -2.26 -16.33 -6.91
N ALA A 199 -3.34 -16.99 -7.30
CA ALA A 199 -4.12 -16.62 -8.48
C ALA A 199 -4.76 -15.23 -8.34
N PRO A 200 -5.02 -14.49 -9.43
CA PRO A 200 -5.72 -13.20 -9.39
C PRO A 200 -7.06 -13.32 -8.67
N ARG A 201 -7.41 -12.32 -7.85
CA ARG A 201 -8.64 -12.37 -7.04
C ARG A 201 -9.87 -12.59 -7.92
N ARG A 202 -10.92 -13.22 -7.40
CA ARG A 202 -12.16 -13.46 -8.16
C ARG A 202 -13.24 -12.43 -7.87
N TYR A 203 -13.54 -12.25 -6.60
CA TYR A 203 -14.57 -11.37 -6.05
C TYR A 203 -13.97 -10.11 -5.44
N LEU A 204 -12.86 -10.24 -4.71
CA LEU A 204 -12.21 -9.15 -3.97
C LEU A 204 -11.42 -8.22 -4.91
N LYS A 205 -12.16 -7.35 -5.62
CA LYS A 205 -11.62 -6.37 -6.58
C LYS A 205 -12.27 -5.00 -6.42
N MET A 206 -11.52 -3.93 -6.64
CA MET A 206 -12.08 -2.57 -6.63
C MET A 206 -13.23 -2.40 -7.64
N ASN A 207 -13.11 -3.03 -8.81
CA ASN A 207 -14.18 -3.01 -9.81
C ASN A 207 -15.49 -3.61 -9.29
N ASN A 208 -15.42 -4.60 -8.39
CA ASN A 208 -16.61 -5.20 -7.79
C ASN A 208 -17.16 -4.36 -6.63
N VAL A 209 -16.32 -3.58 -5.92
CA VAL A 209 -16.79 -2.58 -4.94
C VAL A 209 -17.77 -1.60 -5.60
N PHE A 210 -17.43 -1.10 -6.79
CA PHE A 210 -18.32 -0.20 -7.52
C PHE A 210 -19.63 -0.87 -7.96
N LYS A 211 -19.59 -2.15 -8.32
CA LYS A 211 -20.78 -2.92 -8.69
C LYS A 211 -21.69 -3.12 -7.48
N LEU A 212 -21.16 -3.52 -6.32
CA LEU A 212 -21.94 -3.69 -5.10
C LEU A 212 -22.51 -2.36 -4.60
N ALA A 213 -21.73 -1.28 -4.62
CA ALA A 213 -22.24 0.06 -4.29
C ALA A 213 -23.42 0.47 -5.19
N ALA A 214 -23.41 0.10 -6.48
CA ALA A 214 -24.50 0.37 -7.40
C ALA A 214 -25.77 -0.50 -7.17
N LEU A 215 -25.66 -1.60 -6.41
CA LEU A 215 -26.80 -2.42 -6.00
C LEU A 215 -27.57 -1.80 -4.83
N ILE A 216 -27.02 -0.77 -4.17
CA ILE A 216 -27.73 -0.04 -3.12
C ILE A 216 -28.65 0.97 -3.80
N LYS A 217 -29.94 0.65 -3.87
CA LYS A 217 -30.96 1.49 -4.52
C LYS A 217 -31.93 2.03 -3.49
N VAL A 218 -31.70 3.26 -3.03
CA VAL A 218 -32.65 3.91 -2.11
C VAL A 218 -33.84 4.49 -2.88
N THR A 219 -34.96 3.78 -2.86
CA THR A 219 -36.24 4.26 -3.38
C THR A 219 -36.82 5.35 -2.47
N GLY A 220 -37.60 6.28 -3.02
CA GLY A 220 -38.16 7.42 -2.29
C GLY A 220 -39.19 7.05 -1.21
N ASP A 221 -39.67 5.81 -1.22
CA ASP A 221 -40.90 5.41 -0.54
C ASP A 221 -40.68 4.64 0.78
N GLY A 222 -39.46 4.65 1.33
CA GLY A 222 -39.21 4.31 2.74
C GLY A 222 -39.32 2.82 3.14
N GLU A 223 -39.71 1.92 2.23
CA GLU A 223 -39.90 0.48 2.52
C GLU A 223 -39.28 -0.42 1.44
N GLY A 224 -38.22 0.05 0.78
CA GLY A 224 -37.55 -0.70 -0.28
C GLY A 224 -36.41 -1.58 0.26
N ARG A 225 -36.46 -2.89 0.00
CA ARG A 225 -35.25 -3.74 0.07
C ARG A 225 -34.30 -3.38 -1.06
N PHE A 226 -33.02 -3.22 -0.76
CA PHE A 226 -31.99 -3.05 -1.77
C PHE A 226 -31.66 -4.40 -2.41
N PRO A 227 -31.31 -4.46 -3.70
CA PRO A 227 -30.75 -5.67 -4.30
C PRO A 227 -29.57 -6.26 -3.48
N LEU A 228 -28.78 -5.42 -2.82
CA LEU A 228 -27.70 -5.85 -1.93
C LEU A 228 -28.23 -6.52 -0.64
N ASP A 229 -29.41 -6.15 -0.12
CA ASP A 229 -30.01 -6.79 1.07
C ASP A 229 -30.20 -8.29 0.82
N HIS A 230 -30.67 -8.66 -0.37
CA HIS A 230 -30.86 -10.07 -0.75
C HIS A 230 -29.55 -10.86 -0.83
N LEU A 231 -28.47 -10.23 -1.32
CA LEU A 231 -27.15 -10.87 -1.35
C LEU A 231 -26.65 -11.10 0.08
N VAL A 232 -26.80 -10.10 0.96
CA VAL A 232 -26.38 -10.18 2.37
C VAL A 232 -27.15 -11.28 3.12
N GLU A 233 -28.48 -11.32 2.98
CA GLU A 233 -29.33 -12.38 3.54
C GLU A 233 -28.92 -13.78 3.04
N GLN A 234 -28.51 -13.88 1.77
CA GLN A 234 -28.06 -15.14 1.20
C GLN A 234 -26.72 -15.58 1.78
N VAL A 235 -25.71 -14.71 1.81
CA VAL A 235 -24.34 -15.09 2.23
C VAL A 235 -24.22 -15.34 3.73
N GLU A 236 -25.11 -14.77 4.55
CA GLU A 236 -25.16 -15.04 6.00
C GLU A 236 -25.97 -16.30 6.36
N SER A 237 -26.74 -16.84 5.40
CA SER A 237 -27.63 -17.97 5.68
C SER A 237 -26.84 -19.24 5.95
N LYS A 238 -27.27 -20.00 6.98
CA LYS A 238 -26.67 -21.30 7.31
C LYS A 238 -26.70 -22.29 6.14
N GLU A 239 -27.74 -22.23 5.30
CA GLU A 239 -27.84 -23.07 4.11
C GLU A 239 -26.75 -22.73 3.10
N PHE A 240 -26.50 -21.45 2.83
CA PHE A 240 -25.46 -21.02 1.91
C PHE A 240 -24.07 -21.34 2.46
N LEU A 241 -23.79 -20.97 3.71
CA LEU A 241 -22.51 -21.26 4.36
C LEU A 241 -22.25 -22.77 4.46
N GLY A 242 -23.29 -23.58 4.69
CA GLY A 242 -23.20 -25.04 4.71
C GLY A 242 -22.82 -25.65 3.36
N LYS A 243 -23.11 -24.99 2.23
CA LYS A 243 -22.65 -25.44 0.89
C LYS A 243 -21.13 -25.36 0.71
N TYR A 244 -20.47 -24.53 1.52
CA TYR A 244 -19.02 -24.32 1.49
C TYR A 244 -18.32 -24.83 2.77
N ASP A 245 -19.01 -25.64 3.58
CA ASP A 245 -18.50 -26.14 4.88
C ASP A 245 -17.97 -25.03 5.80
N SER A 246 -18.56 -23.84 5.71
CA SER A 246 -18.04 -22.60 6.31
C SER A 246 -19.02 -22.03 7.34
N ALA A 247 -19.60 -22.89 8.18
CA ALA A 247 -20.63 -22.51 9.15
C ALA A 247 -20.18 -21.46 10.18
N ASN A 248 -18.86 -21.34 10.40
CA ASN A 248 -18.23 -20.36 11.29
C ASN A 248 -17.43 -19.30 10.53
N ALA A 249 -17.82 -19.01 9.27
CA ALA A 249 -17.17 -17.95 8.50
C ALA A 249 -17.25 -16.61 9.25
N ASP A 250 -16.20 -15.79 9.11
CA ASP A 250 -16.21 -14.43 9.61
C ASP A 250 -17.21 -13.58 8.81
N LEU A 251 -18.21 -13.04 9.51
CA LEU A 251 -19.29 -12.25 8.93
C LEU A 251 -19.07 -10.74 9.10
N TYR A 252 -17.84 -10.29 9.33
CA TYR A 252 -17.49 -8.87 9.54
C TYR A 252 -18.19 -7.93 8.54
N GLY A 253 -18.07 -8.18 7.23
CA GLY A 253 -18.69 -7.34 6.20
C GLY A 253 -20.23 -7.30 6.28
N VAL A 254 -20.85 -8.42 6.65
CA VAL A 254 -22.30 -8.52 6.87
C VAL A 254 -22.71 -7.70 8.09
N GLU A 255 -21.96 -7.79 9.19
CA GLU A 255 -22.21 -7.03 10.41
C GLU A 255 -22.09 -5.52 10.17
N GLN A 256 -21.02 -5.07 9.51
CA GLN A 256 -20.86 -3.67 9.13
C GLN A 256 -22.01 -3.19 8.22
N TYR A 257 -22.51 -4.06 7.34
CA TYR A 257 -23.67 -3.73 6.49
C TYR A 257 -24.97 -3.61 7.29
N ARG A 258 -25.18 -4.46 8.30
CA ARG A 258 -26.35 -4.35 9.20
C ARG A 258 -26.30 -3.05 9.99
N ASP A 259 -25.12 -2.66 10.49
CA ASP A 259 -24.93 -1.38 11.17
C ASP A 259 -25.23 -0.20 10.24
N PHE A 260 -24.77 -0.25 8.98
CA PHE A 260 -25.17 0.71 7.96
C PHE A 260 -26.69 0.74 7.79
N ARG A 261 -27.35 -0.41 7.62
CA ARG A 261 -28.83 -0.51 7.44
C ARG A 261 -29.64 -0.10 8.66
N GLY A 262 -29.04 0.04 9.84
CA GLY A 262 -29.69 0.53 11.04
C GLY A 262 -30.11 2.01 10.97
N ALA A 263 -29.56 2.80 10.04
CA ALA A 263 -29.93 4.19 9.85
C ALA A 263 -31.21 4.36 9.00
N ALA A 264 -31.89 5.51 9.16
CA ALA A 264 -33.08 5.84 8.38
C ALA A 264 -32.76 5.98 6.88
N ASP A 265 -33.69 5.60 6.00
CA ASP A 265 -33.51 5.57 4.53
C ASP A 265 -32.97 6.87 3.93
N ARG A 266 -33.43 8.03 4.41
CA ARG A 266 -32.90 9.33 3.96
C ARG A 266 -31.41 9.48 4.27
N THR A 267 -30.99 9.02 5.45
CA THR A 267 -29.58 9.01 5.86
C THR A 267 -28.77 8.02 5.03
N LEU A 268 -29.28 6.80 4.80
CA LEU A 268 -28.63 5.81 3.92
C LEU A 268 -28.36 6.38 2.53
N LYS A 269 -29.35 7.09 1.96
CA LYS A 269 -29.22 7.75 0.67
C LYS A 269 -28.11 8.80 0.67
N SER A 270 -28.04 9.62 1.71
CA SER A 270 -26.98 10.63 1.86
C SER A 270 -25.60 9.97 1.97
N ILE A 271 -25.44 8.95 2.82
CA ILE A 271 -24.18 8.20 2.97
C ILE A 271 -23.74 7.58 1.64
N LEU A 272 -24.66 6.95 0.91
CA LEU A 272 -24.36 6.37 -0.40
C LEU A 272 -23.92 7.42 -1.43
N ILE A 273 -24.57 8.58 -1.46
CA ILE A 273 -24.20 9.69 -2.36
C ILE A 273 -22.81 10.20 -1.98
N THR A 274 -22.55 10.39 -0.69
CA THR A 274 -21.25 10.80 -0.15
C THR A 274 -20.15 9.83 -0.56
N LEU A 275 -20.30 8.53 -0.28
CA LEU A 275 -19.32 7.51 -0.68
C LEU A 275 -19.12 7.50 -2.19
N ASN A 276 -20.20 7.54 -2.99
CA ASN A 276 -20.08 7.57 -4.44
C ASN A 276 -19.37 8.81 -4.96
N ALA A 277 -19.59 9.98 -4.35
CA ALA A 277 -18.90 11.21 -4.71
C ALA A 277 -17.39 11.08 -4.44
N THR A 278 -17.02 10.56 -3.26
CA THR A 278 -15.63 10.27 -2.89
C THR A 278 -15.00 9.32 -3.92
N ILE A 279 -15.51 8.10 -4.06
CA ILE A 279 -14.88 7.07 -4.90
C ILE A 279 -15.10 7.28 -6.42
N SER A 280 -15.90 8.26 -6.84
CA SER A 280 -16.15 8.55 -8.27
C SER A 280 -14.87 8.82 -9.05
N ARG A 281 -13.85 9.41 -8.40
CA ARG A 281 -12.55 9.70 -8.98
C ARG A 281 -11.81 8.44 -9.45
N LEU A 282 -12.13 7.29 -8.84
CA LEU A 282 -11.55 5.99 -9.18
C LEU A 282 -12.30 5.26 -10.32
N LYS A 283 -13.47 5.76 -10.76
CA LYS A 283 -14.34 5.08 -11.73
C LYS A 283 -14.04 5.43 -13.20
N THR A 284 -12.92 6.09 -13.50
CA THR A 284 -12.56 6.38 -14.89
C THR A 284 -12.27 5.08 -15.64
N PRO A 285 -12.62 4.94 -16.93
CA PRO A 285 -12.37 3.73 -17.70
C PRO A 285 -10.89 3.28 -17.67
N GLN A 286 -9.97 4.23 -17.55
CA GLN A 286 -8.54 3.97 -17.45
C GLN A 286 -8.15 3.35 -16.10
N LEU A 287 -8.64 3.89 -14.97
CA LEU A 287 -8.37 3.33 -13.64
C LEU A 287 -9.04 1.97 -13.44
N MET A 288 -10.26 1.80 -13.94
CA MET A 288 -10.97 0.51 -13.91
C MET A 288 -10.13 -0.61 -14.58
N ARG A 289 -9.39 -0.29 -15.65
CA ARG A 289 -8.48 -1.26 -16.30
C ARG A 289 -7.21 -1.52 -15.48
N VAL A 290 -6.71 -0.52 -14.75
CA VAL A 290 -5.56 -0.69 -13.84
C VAL A 290 -5.90 -1.67 -12.74
N PHE A 291 -7.10 -1.55 -12.16
CA PHE A 291 -7.59 -2.50 -11.14
C PHE A 291 -7.80 -3.91 -11.69
N GLU A 292 -7.95 -4.10 -13.00
CA GLU A 292 -8.16 -5.43 -13.59
C GLU A 292 -6.86 -6.20 -13.86
N LYS A 293 -5.76 -5.49 -14.15
CA LYS A 293 -4.51 -6.08 -14.67
C LYS A 293 -3.54 -6.65 -13.61
N GLU A 294 -3.83 -6.51 -12.31
CA GLU A 294 -3.14 -7.08 -11.13
C GLU A 294 -1.76 -7.74 -11.39
N ARG A 295 -0.71 -6.95 -11.72
CA ARG A 295 0.67 -7.45 -11.85
C ARG A 295 1.73 -6.70 -11.05
N CYS A 296 1.45 -5.52 -10.49
CA CYS A 296 2.43 -4.74 -9.71
C CYS A 296 3.02 -5.41 -8.46
N ALA A 297 2.55 -6.59 -8.05
CA ALA A 297 3.15 -7.36 -6.96
C ALA A 297 2.86 -8.85 -7.11
N SER A 298 3.39 -9.46 -8.17
CA SER A 298 3.57 -10.91 -8.16
C SER A 298 4.48 -11.22 -6.96
N THR A 299 4.00 -12.05 -6.03
CA THR A 299 4.77 -12.40 -4.83
C THR A 299 6.04 -13.07 -5.32
N VAL A 300 7.20 -12.50 -5.00
CA VAL A 300 8.51 -13.08 -5.30
C VAL A 300 8.48 -14.53 -4.80
N SER A 301 8.32 -15.47 -5.72
CA SER A 301 8.59 -16.88 -5.48
C SER A 301 10.06 -16.91 -5.08
N THR A 302 10.34 -17.11 -3.80
CA THR A 302 11.67 -17.38 -3.28
C THR A 302 12.24 -18.57 -4.05
N ARG A 303 12.99 -18.29 -5.12
CA ARG A 303 14.04 -19.20 -5.58
C ARG A 303 15.10 -19.14 -4.49
N ALA A 304 14.90 -19.93 -3.45
CA ALA A 304 15.97 -20.36 -2.58
C ALA A 304 17.04 -20.96 -3.50
N SER A 305 18.18 -20.30 -3.51
CA SER A 305 19.40 -20.75 -4.16
C SER A 305 19.79 -22.13 -3.64
N ALA A 306 20.10 -23.02 -4.58
CA ALA A 306 20.91 -24.20 -4.38
C ALA A 306 22.11 -24.12 -5.34
#